data_AF-A0A352IMV0-F1
#
_entry.id   AF-A0A352IMV0-F1
#
_cell.length_a   1.000
_cell.length_b   1.000
_cell.length_c   1.000
_cell.angle_alpha   90.00
_cell.angle_beta   90.00
_cell.angle_gamma   90.00
#
_symmetry.space_group_name_H-M   'P 1'
#
loop_
_entity.id
_entity.type
_entity.pdbx_description
1 polymer ?
#
loop_
_entity_poly.entity_id
_entity_poly.type
_entity_poly.pdbx_seq_one_letter_code
_entity_poly.pdbx_strand_id
1 'polypeptide(L)'
;LLEAASDLGCRSLTTFWAITLPLSKAGILAGSMLVFIPAVGEFVIPELLGGPDTLMIGKVLWEEFFNNRDWPVASALAIVMLLLLLVPIVLFHRFQAREMEKHG
;
A
#
# COMPACT_ATOMS: atom_id res chain seq x y z
N LEU A 1 -11.40 -22.09 18.94
CA LEU A 1 -10.78 -22.42 17.63
C LEU A 1 -9.30 -22.80 17.77
N LEU A 2 -8.48 -21.96 18.42
CA LEU A 2 -7.08 -22.30 18.73
C LEU A 2 -6.96 -23.49 19.70
N GLU A 3 -7.78 -23.53 20.77
CA GLU A 3 -7.85 -24.67 21.71
C GLU A 3 -8.31 -25.98 21.04
N ALA A 4 -9.28 -25.91 20.12
CA ALA A 4 -9.74 -27.09 19.37
C ALA A 4 -8.64 -27.65 18.44
N ALA A 5 -7.79 -26.80 17.87
CA ALA A 5 -6.68 -27.23 17.02
C ALA A 5 -5.51 -27.81 17.82
N SER A 6 -5.26 -27.33 19.05
CA SER A 6 -4.28 -27.94 19.95
C SER A 6 -4.75 -29.30 20.46
N ASP A 7 -6.05 -29.48 20.73
CA ASP A 7 -6.62 -30.76 21.17
C ASP A 7 -6.52 -31.87 20.11
N LEU A 8 -6.45 -31.51 18.83
CA LEU A 8 -6.27 -32.43 17.69
C LEU A 8 -4.79 -32.78 17.39
N GLY A 9 -3.83 -32.35 18.21
CA GLY A 9 -2.41 -32.68 18.05
C GLY A 9 -1.70 -31.95 16.90
N CYS A 10 -2.28 -30.87 16.36
CA CYS A 10 -1.65 -30.11 15.28
C CYS A 10 -0.41 -29.35 15.76
N ARG A 11 0.71 -29.49 15.03
CA ARG A 11 1.92 -28.68 15.23
C ARG A 11 1.56 -27.19 15.13
N SER A 12 2.14 -26.35 16.01
CA SER A 12 1.94 -24.89 16.07
C SER A 12 2.03 -24.20 14.70
N LEU A 13 2.95 -24.64 13.84
CA LEU A 13 3.12 -24.09 12.49
C LEU A 13 1.89 -24.37 11.60
N THR A 14 1.32 -25.57 11.66
CA THR A 14 0.09 -25.93 10.92
C THR A 14 -1.10 -25.10 11.38
N THR A 15 -1.25 -24.90 12.69
CA THR A 15 -2.32 -24.07 13.27
C THR A 15 -2.22 -22.62 12.80
N PHE A 16 -1.00 -22.06 12.74
CA PHE A 16 -0.79 -20.70 12.23
C PHE A 16 -1.25 -20.56 10.77
N TRP A 17 -0.78 -21.44 9.88
CA TRP A 17 -1.10 -21.34 8.45
C TRP A 17 -2.57 -21.68 8.14
N ALA A 18 -3.16 -22.64 8.88
CA ALA A 18 -4.52 -23.11 8.61
C ALA A 18 -5.61 -22.27 9.28
N ILE A 19 -5.32 -21.61 10.40
CA ILE A 19 -6.33 -20.91 11.21
C ILE A 19 -5.96 -19.44 11.36
N THR A 20 -4.80 -19.13 11.94
CA THR A 20 -4.42 -17.75 12.28
C THR A 20 -4.27 -16.87 11.04
N LEU A 21 -3.57 -17.36 10.01
CA LEU A 21 -3.31 -16.62 8.78
C LEU A 21 -4.60 -16.28 8.00
N PRO A 22 -5.49 -17.24 7.68
CA PRO A 22 -6.73 -16.92 6.98
C PRO A 22 -7.68 -16.05 7.80
N LEU A 23 -7.74 -16.24 9.12
CA LEU A 23 -8.56 -15.38 9.99
C LEU A 23 -8.01 -13.95 10.09
N SER A 24 -6.68 -13.78 10.00
CA SER A 24 -6.02 -12.47 10.03
C SER A 24 -5.99 -11.75 8.68
N LYS A 25 -6.46 -12.38 7.60
CA LYS A 25 -6.40 -11.84 6.23
C LYS A 25 -7.00 -10.43 6.11
N ALA A 26 -8.12 -10.16 6.78
CA ALA A 26 -8.75 -8.85 6.80
C ALA A 26 -7.87 -7.80 7.50
N GLY A 27 -7.24 -8.17 8.62
CA GLY A 27 -6.32 -7.30 9.36
C GLY A 27 -5.02 -7.03 8.61
N ILE A 28 -4.46 -8.04 7.94
CA ILE A 28 -3.28 -7.88 7.08
C ILE A 28 -3.57 -6.89 5.96
N LEU A 29 -4.72 -7.04 5.28
CA LEU A 29 -5.10 -6.14 4.20
C LEU A 29 -5.29 -4.69 4.68
N ALA A 30 -5.95 -4.50 5.83
CA ALA A 30 -6.11 -3.18 6.45
C ALA A 30 -4.76 -2.55 6.86
N GLY A 31 -3.87 -3.34 7.45
CA GLY A 31 -2.53 -2.88 7.85
C GLY A 31 -1.65 -2.54 6.64
N SER A 32 -1.67 -3.36 5.59
CA SER A 32 -0.95 -3.06 4.34
C SER A 32 -1.42 -1.76 3.70
N MET A 33 -2.74 -1.50 3.72
CA MET A 33 -3.31 -0.24 3.24
C MET A 33 -2.88 0.98 4.08
N LEU A 34 -2.87 0.84 5.40
CA LEU A 34 -2.42 1.88 6.33
C LEU A 34 -0.97 2.34 6.03
N VAL A 35 -0.10 1.41 5.62
CA VAL A 35 1.30 1.70 5.28
C VAL A 35 1.48 2.12 3.83
N PHE A 36 0.68 1.57 2.90
CA PHE A 36 0.78 1.87 1.48
C PHE A 36 0.52 3.35 1.16
N ILE A 37 -0.49 3.95 1.80
CA ILE A 37 -0.87 5.36 1.58
C ILE A 37 0.30 6.32 1.86
N PRO A 38 0.94 6.32 3.05
CA PRO A 38 2.09 7.17 3.29
C PRO A 38 3.29 6.75 2.44
N ALA A 39 3.57 5.45 2.26
CA ALA A 39 4.75 4.99 1.52
C ALA A 39 4.80 5.47 0.06
N VAL A 40 3.64 5.64 -0.60
CA VAL A 40 3.58 6.15 -1.98
C VAL A 40 3.81 7.67 -2.05
N GLY A 41 3.35 8.42 -1.05
CA GLY A 41 3.44 9.88 -1.03
C GLY A 41 4.76 10.42 -0.47
N GLU A 42 5.60 9.54 0.07
CA GLU A 42 6.81 9.88 0.82
C GLU A 42 8.01 9.90 -0.14
N PHE A 43 8.40 11.12 -0.57
CA PHE A 43 9.57 11.35 -1.43
C PHE A 43 10.66 12.16 -0.73
N VAL A 44 10.37 12.72 0.44
CA VAL A 44 11.26 13.66 1.12
C VAL A 44 12.33 12.93 1.94
N ILE A 45 11.96 11.86 2.65
CA ILE A 45 12.90 11.07 3.45
C ILE A 45 13.90 10.35 2.56
N PRO A 46 13.54 9.68 1.44
CA PRO A 46 14.52 9.00 0.61
C PRO A 46 15.32 10.00 -0.24
N GLU A 47 14.82 11.20 -0.49
CA GLU A 47 15.63 12.28 -1.07
C GLU A 47 16.70 12.80 -0.09
N LEU A 48 16.38 12.88 1.21
CA LEU A 48 17.31 13.35 2.25
C LEU A 48 18.29 12.26 2.72
N LEU A 49 17.86 10.99 2.76
CA LEU A 49 18.69 9.85 3.16
C LEU A 49 19.35 9.13 1.98
N GLY A 50 18.91 9.40 0.75
CA GLY A 50 19.40 8.76 -0.47
C GLY A 50 20.65 9.43 -1.04
N GLY A 51 21.45 8.67 -1.78
CA GLY A 51 22.61 9.19 -2.52
C GLY A 51 22.20 10.04 -3.73
N PRO A 52 23.15 10.74 -4.38
CA PRO A 52 22.87 11.61 -5.54
C PRO A 52 22.17 10.91 -6.72
N ASP A 53 22.27 9.58 -6.81
CA ASP A 53 21.62 8.75 -7.84
C ASP A 53 20.19 8.28 -7.47
N THR A 54 19.66 8.67 -6.30
CA THR A 54 18.30 8.32 -5.88
C THR A 54 17.29 9.29 -6.49
N LEU A 55 17.09 9.17 -7.80
CA LEU A 55 16.05 9.91 -8.52
C LEU A 55 14.67 9.43 -8.08
N MET A 56 13.96 10.31 -7.36
CA MET A 56 12.56 10.10 -7.01
C MET A 56 11.64 10.88 -7.95
N ILE A 57 10.50 10.29 -8.29
CA ILE A 57 9.54 10.90 -9.20
C ILE A 57 9.04 12.27 -8.68
N GLY A 58 8.98 12.46 -7.35
CA GLY A 58 8.64 13.73 -6.72
C GLY A 58 9.68 14.84 -6.94
N LYS A 59 10.98 14.48 -6.92
CA LYS A 59 12.08 15.41 -7.21
C LYS A 59 12.05 15.86 -8.68
N VAL A 60 11.82 14.93 -9.60
CA VAL A 60 11.68 15.23 -11.04
C VAL A 60 10.51 16.18 -11.27
N LEU A 61 9.36 15.94 -10.63
CA LEU A 61 8.21 16.84 -10.72
C LEU A 61 8.53 18.25 -10.21
N TRP A 62 9.27 18.38 -9.10
CA TRP A 62 9.71 19.67 -8.57
C TRP A 62 10.66 20.40 -9.54
N GLU A 63 11.65 19.69 -10.09
CA GLU A 63 12.59 20.26 -11.06
C GLU A 63 11.88 20.73 -12.34
N GLU A 64 10.93 19.93 -12.86
CA GLU A 64 10.17 20.32 -14.07
C GLU A 64 9.26 21.52 -13.83
N PHE A 65 8.62 21.63 -12.64
CA PHE A 65 7.81 22.80 -12.29
C PHE A 65 8.63 24.08 -12.11
N PHE A 66 9.73 24.02 -11.36
CA PHE A 66 10.42 25.22 -10.87
C PHE A 66 11.69 25.57 -11.63
N ASN A 67 12.46 24.56 -12.07
CA ASN A 67 13.77 24.77 -12.70
C ASN A 67 13.61 24.86 -14.23
N ASN A 68 12.95 23.87 -14.83
CA ASN A 68 12.72 23.82 -16.28
C ASN A 68 11.50 24.63 -16.73
N ARG A 69 10.53 24.88 -15.84
CA ARG A 69 9.23 25.51 -16.15
C ARG A 69 8.48 24.79 -17.26
N ASP A 70 8.60 23.47 -17.35
CA ASP A 70 7.89 22.62 -18.30
C ASP A 70 6.56 22.18 -17.68
N TRP A 71 5.60 23.11 -17.64
CA TRP A 71 4.26 22.89 -17.07
C TRP A 71 3.51 21.69 -17.66
N PRO A 72 3.59 21.42 -18.99
CA PRO A 72 2.99 20.21 -19.57
C PRO A 72 3.54 18.91 -18.98
N VAL A 73 4.87 18.76 -18.92
CA VAL A 73 5.51 17.54 -18.38
C VAL A 73 5.23 17.41 -16.89
N ALA A 74 5.34 18.52 -16.15
CA ALA A 74 5.09 18.54 -14.72
C ALA A 74 3.63 18.18 -14.37
N SER A 75 2.67 18.62 -15.18
CA SER A 75 1.25 18.26 -15.04
C SER A 75 1.00 16.78 -15.34
N ALA A 76 1.67 16.22 -16.35
CA ALA A 76 1.56 14.79 -16.66
C ALA A 76 2.08 13.93 -15.49
N LEU A 77 3.25 14.29 -14.93
CA LEU A 77 3.81 13.62 -13.75
C LEU A 77 2.87 13.73 -12.54
N ALA A 78 2.26 14.90 -12.31
CA ALA A 78 1.30 15.10 -11.23
C ALA A 78 0.08 14.17 -11.35
N ILE A 79 -0.48 14.04 -12.57
CA ILE A 79 -1.60 13.13 -12.83
C ILE A 79 -1.19 11.67 -12.63
N VAL A 80 0.00 11.28 -13.07
CA VAL A 80 0.52 9.92 -12.84
C VAL A 80 0.65 9.61 -11.35
N MET A 81 1.23 10.53 -10.56
CA MET A 81 1.32 10.37 -9.10
C MET A 81 -0.07 10.30 -8.45
N LEU A 82 -1.01 11.13 -8.90
CA LEU A 82 -2.39 11.10 -8.43
C LEU A 82 -3.04 9.73 -8.71
N LEU A 83 -2.89 9.19 -9.91
CA LEU A 83 -3.43 7.86 -10.25
C LEU A 83 -2.77 6.76 -9.43
N LEU A 84 -1.46 6.82 -9.20
CA LEU A 84 -0.72 5.85 -8.39
C LEU A 84 -1.27 5.82 -6.95
N LEU A 85 -1.67 6.97 -6.41
CA LEU A 85 -2.29 7.06 -5.09
C LEU A 85 -3.78 6.64 -5.11
N LEU A 86 -4.56 7.11 -6.08
CA LEU A 86 -6.01 6.89 -6.12
C LEU A 86 -6.41 5.47 -6.53
N VAL A 87 -5.72 4.85 -7.50
CA VAL A 87 -6.09 3.52 -8.02
C VAL A 87 -6.12 2.46 -6.91
N PRO A 88 -5.09 2.32 -6.07
CA PRO A 88 -5.08 1.34 -4.98
C PRO A 88 -6.16 1.62 -3.94
N ILE A 89 -6.42 2.88 -3.61
CA ILE A 89 -7.47 3.30 -2.67
C ILE A 89 -8.85 2.89 -3.21
N VAL A 90 -9.14 3.18 -4.48
CA VAL A 90 -10.43 2.85 -5.11
C VAL A 90 -10.59 1.33 -5.23
N LEU A 91 -9.55 0.61 -5.64
CA LEU A 91 -9.57 -0.85 -5.70
C LEU A 91 -9.85 -1.46 -4.33
N PHE A 92 -9.18 -0.97 -3.28
CA PHE A 92 -9.40 -1.44 -1.92
C PHE A 92 -10.81 -1.14 -1.42
N HIS A 93 -11.31 0.08 -1.62
CA HIS A 93 -12.67 0.44 -1.24
C HIS A 93 -13.69 -0.46 -1.95
N ARG A 94 -13.44 -0.81 -3.23
CA ARG A 94 -14.27 -1.78 -3.97
C ARG A 94 -14.18 -3.20 -3.40
N PHE A 95 -13.01 -3.66 -2.99
CA PHE A 95 -12.87 -4.99 -2.37
C PHE A 95 -13.58 -5.06 -1.02
N GLN A 96 -13.49 -4.02 -0.19
CA GLN A 96 -14.22 -3.94 1.08
C GLN A 96 -15.74 -3.92 0.88
N ALA A 97 -16.24 -3.11 -0.06
CA ALA A 97 -17.67 -3.05 -0.35
C ALA A 97 -18.23 -4.43 -0.74
N ARG A 98 -17.48 -5.20 -1.53
CA ARG A 98 -17.86 -6.56 -1.95
C ARG A 98 -17.83 -7.60 -0.83
N GLU A 99 -16.97 -7.44 0.17
CA GLU A 99 -16.96 -8.34 1.34
C GLU A 99 -18.13 -8.04 2.28
N MET A 100 -18.52 -6.77 2.45
CA MET A 100 -19.71 -6.39 3.21
C MET A 100 -21.00 -6.91 2.56
N GLU A 101 -21.13 -6.83 1.24
CA GLU A 101 -22.27 -7.38 0.48
C GLU A 101 -22.40 -8.90 0.57
N LYS A 102 -21.30 -9.64 0.82
CA LYS A 102 -21.32 -11.10 0.97
C LYS A 102 -21.70 -11.57 2.38
N HIS A 103 -21.76 -10.67 3.35
CA HIS A 103 -22.02 -10.98 4.75
C HIS A 103 -23.27 -10.28 5.33
N GLY A 104 -24.02 -9.56 4.49
CA GLY A 104 -25.39 -9.08 4.77
C GLY A 104 -26.43 -9.96 4.09
#